data_AF-A0A7V4E7M5-F1
#
_entry.id   AF-A0A7V4E7M5-F1
#
_cell.length_a   1.000
_cell.length_b   1.000
_cell.length_c   1.000
_cell.angle_alpha   90.00
_cell.angle_beta   90.00
_cell.angle_gamma   90.00
#
_symmetry.space_group_name_H-M   'P 1'
#
loop_
_entity.id
_entity.type
_entity.pdbx_description
1 polymer ?
#
loop_
_entity_poly.entity_id
_entity_poly.type
_entity_poly.pdbx_seq_one_letter_code
_entity_poly.pdbx_strand_id
1 'polypeptide(L)'
;MRKVLAFVAVWGLAFALSPEEVWKALEAHAKVTGYVAQARQGPVVYQVAFRRPWVRIDWLEGPEYLKGSALVSDGQRAWSKGPKGPWQEGKATAPEDPLQLLFSEPQAVAREYVLREVQEEGGLWRFLLAKRVPPKDERQPAAWRITLNPKGHLPFRYEVLSPSGKVLSQVEYLKLDLTPPPQSLFEVKP
;
A
#
# COMPACT_ATOMS: atom_id res chain seq x y z
N MET A 1 29.67 57.41 6.10
CA MET A 1 29.08 56.65 4.97
C MET A 1 28.99 55.19 5.37
N ARG A 2 27.80 54.71 5.72
CA ARG A 2 27.51 53.33 6.13
C ARG A 2 27.56 52.42 4.91
N LYS A 3 28.50 51.48 4.87
CA LYS A 3 28.47 50.34 3.94
C LYS A 3 27.74 49.19 4.62
N VAL A 4 26.46 49.04 4.30
CA VAL A 4 25.72 47.80 4.48
C VAL A 4 25.73 47.14 3.11
N LEU A 5 26.51 46.07 2.95
CA LEU A 5 26.41 45.19 1.80
C LEU A 5 25.84 43.87 2.29
N ALA A 6 24.66 43.60 1.76
CA ALA A 6 23.76 42.50 2.06
C ALA A 6 24.48 41.15 2.05
N PHE A 7 24.38 40.45 3.17
CA PHE A 7 24.47 38.99 3.20
C PHE A 7 23.27 38.45 2.41
N VAL A 8 23.52 37.96 1.20
CA VAL A 8 22.55 37.17 0.45
C VAL A 8 22.43 35.84 1.20
N ALA A 9 21.43 35.76 2.08
CA ALA A 9 20.96 34.48 2.59
C ALA A 9 20.40 33.70 1.40
N VAL A 10 21.15 32.71 0.93
CA VAL A 10 20.62 31.67 0.04
C VAL A 10 19.60 30.90 0.88
N TRP A 11 18.34 31.31 0.76
CA TRP A 11 17.20 30.53 1.19
C TRP A 11 17.17 29.26 0.34
N GLY A 12 17.77 28.20 0.87
CA GLY A 12 17.44 26.84 0.45
C GLY A 12 15.98 26.59 0.82
N LEU A 13 15.07 26.98 -0.06
CA LEU A 13 13.70 26.49 -0.07
C LEU A 13 13.78 25.00 -0.41
N ALA A 14 14.00 24.18 0.61
CA ALA A 14 13.48 22.82 0.59
C ALA A 14 11.97 22.99 0.40
N PHE A 15 11.49 22.80 -0.82
CA PHE A 15 10.05 22.72 -1.09
C PHE A 15 9.51 21.64 -0.16
N ALA A 16 8.76 22.05 0.86
CA ALA A 16 8.14 21.11 1.78
C ALA A 16 7.13 20.31 0.96
N LEU A 17 7.39 19.01 0.82
CA LEU A 17 6.53 18.06 0.11
C LEU A 17 5.08 18.21 0.61
N SER A 18 4.16 18.60 -0.27
CA SER A 18 2.77 18.85 0.10
C SER A 18 1.88 17.61 -0.06
N PRO A 19 0.76 17.50 0.68
CA PRO A 19 -0.24 16.45 0.44
C PRO A 19 -0.76 16.40 -1.00
N GLU A 20 -0.90 17.55 -1.66
CA GLU A 20 -1.32 17.66 -3.05
C GLU A 20 -0.29 17.07 -4.01
N GLU A 21 0.99 17.31 -3.77
CA GLU A 21 2.09 16.73 -4.57
C GLU A 21 2.15 15.21 -4.42
N VAL A 22 1.97 14.70 -3.19
CA VAL A 22 1.87 13.26 -2.95
C VAL A 22 0.65 12.68 -3.67
N TRP A 23 -0.53 13.31 -3.57
CA TRP A 23 -1.71 12.84 -4.29
C TRP A 23 -1.48 12.78 -5.80
N LYS A 24 -0.90 13.83 -6.39
CA LYS A 24 -0.59 13.87 -7.81
C LYS A 24 0.38 12.77 -8.23
N ALA A 25 1.38 12.46 -7.40
CA ALA A 25 2.28 11.35 -7.66
C ALA A 25 1.54 9.99 -7.60
N LEU A 26 0.69 9.80 -6.59
CA LEU A 26 -0.15 8.61 -6.45
C LEU A 26 -1.12 8.42 -7.62
N GLU A 27 -1.67 9.51 -8.16
CA GLU A 27 -2.50 9.47 -9.37
C GLU A 27 -1.72 9.01 -10.61
N ALA A 28 -0.46 9.39 -10.74
CA ALA A 28 0.39 8.88 -11.83
C ALA A 28 0.59 7.36 -11.71
N HIS A 29 0.69 6.85 -10.48
CA HIS A 29 0.80 5.42 -10.19
C HIS A 29 -0.50 4.66 -10.47
N ALA A 30 -1.68 5.26 -10.31
CA ALA A 30 -2.97 4.63 -10.61
C ALA A 30 -3.18 4.24 -12.09
N LYS A 31 -2.26 4.64 -12.98
CA LYS A 31 -2.22 4.17 -14.38
C LYS A 31 -1.70 2.74 -14.54
N VAL A 32 -1.14 2.15 -13.47
CA VAL A 32 -0.69 0.75 -13.46
C VAL A 32 -1.92 -0.17 -13.55
N THR A 33 -1.99 -0.95 -14.62
CA THR A 33 -3.13 -1.85 -14.90
C THR A 33 -3.07 -3.17 -14.12
N GLY A 34 -1.91 -3.50 -13.56
CA GLY A 34 -1.70 -4.64 -12.67
C GLY A 34 -0.26 -4.72 -12.20
N TYR A 35 -0.01 -5.54 -11.17
CA TYR A 35 1.33 -5.78 -10.64
C TYR A 35 1.43 -7.17 -10.00
N VAL A 36 2.67 -7.63 -9.81
CA VAL A 36 3.00 -8.74 -8.91
C VAL A 36 4.01 -8.22 -7.90
N ALA A 37 3.71 -8.40 -6.62
CA ALA A 37 4.55 -7.94 -5.53
C ALA A 37 4.79 -9.04 -4.51
N GLN A 38 6.00 -9.13 -3.97
CA GLN A 38 6.30 -9.97 -2.82
C GLN A 38 6.52 -9.08 -1.61
N ALA A 39 5.83 -9.36 -0.52
CA ALA A 39 5.86 -8.56 0.70
C ALA A 39 6.13 -9.44 1.92
N ARG A 40 6.73 -8.83 2.95
CA ARG A 40 7.03 -9.45 4.23
C ARG A 40 6.29 -8.72 5.35
N GLN A 41 5.63 -9.48 6.21
CA GLN A 41 5.02 -9.01 7.46
C GLN A 41 5.52 -9.88 8.62
N GLY A 42 6.53 -9.39 9.34
CA GLY A 42 7.21 -10.20 10.36
C GLY A 42 7.78 -11.51 9.76
N PRO A 43 7.43 -12.70 10.30
CA PRO A 43 7.90 -13.98 9.76
C PRO A 43 7.15 -14.45 8.51
N VAL A 44 6.10 -13.73 8.10
CA VAL A 44 5.26 -14.12 6.97
C VAL A 44 5.77 -13.45 5.69
N VAL A 45 5.89 -14.23 4.62
CA VAL A 45 6.15 -13.72 3.26
C VAL A 45 4.98 -14.14 2.38
N TYR A 46 4.42 -13.18 1.64
CA TYR A 46 3.30 -13.42 0.73
C TYR A 46 3.54 -12.72 -0.61
N GLN A 47 2.91 -13.25 -1.65
CA GLN A 47 2.87 -12.66 -2.97
C GLN A 47 1.47 -12.12 -3.24
N VAL A 48 1.38 -10.89 -3.72
CA VAL A 48 0.15 -10.26 -4.20
C VAL A 48 0.26 -10.11 -5.71
N ALA A 49 -0.64 -10.74 -6.45
CA ALA A 49 -0.90 -10.38 -7.83
C ALA A 49 -2.18 -9.55 -7.88
N PHE A 50 -2.14 -8.45 -8.62
CA PHE A 50 -3.25 -7.52 -8.75
C PHE A 50 -3.46 -7.20 -10.22
N ARG A 51 -4.70 -7.23 -10.66
CA ARG A 51 -5.16 -6.70 -11.94
C ARG A 51 -6.63 -6.40 -11.80
N ARG A 52 -7.03 -5.13 -11.82
CA ARG A 52 -8.40 -4.74 -11.50
C ARG A 52 -9.44 -5.54 -12.32
N PRO A 53 -10.53 -6.05 -11.70
CA PRO A 53 -10.85 -6.04 -10.25
C PRO A 53 -10.23 -7.20 -9.46
N TRP A 54 -9.44 -8.05 -10.12
CA TRP A 54 -8.91 -9.29 -9.58
C TRP A 54 -7.70 -9.09 -8.65
N VAL A 55 -7.69 -9.87 -7.58
CA VAL A 55 -6.60 -9.93 -6.60
C VAL A 55 -6.31 -11.38 -6.31
N ARG A 56 -5.03 -11.73 -6.19
CA ARG A 56 -4.59 -13.02 -5.68
C ARG A 56 -3.49 -12.81 -4.64
N ILE A 57 -3.61 -13.49 -3.52
CA ILE A 57 -2.62 -13.50 -2.44
C ILE A 57 -2.21 -14.95 -2.20
N ASP A 58 -0.92 -15.24 -2.29
CA ASP A 58 -0.35 -16.54 -1.94
C ASP A 58 0.60 -16.36 -0.76
N TRP A 59 0.39 -17.10 0.33
CA TRP A 59 1.27 -17.08 1.49
C TRP A 59 2.41 -18.09 1.30
N LEU A 60 3.62 -17.59 1.06
CA LEU A 60 4.80 -18.39 0.67
C LEU A 60 5.60 -18.88 1.87
N GLU A 61 5.70 -18.06 2.91
CA GLU A 61 6.43 -18.36 4.15
C GLU A 61 5.60 -17.88 5.35
N GLY A 62 5.86 -18.49 6.51
CA GLY A 62 5.16 -18.17 7.76
C GLY A 62 4.82 -19.44 8.55
N PRO A 63 3.96 -19.30 9.58
CA PRO A 63 3.48 -20.43 10.36
C PRO A 63 2.79 -21.50 9.52
N GLU A 64 2.82 -22.75 10.00
CA GLU A 64 2.25 -23.92 9.29
C GLU A 64 0.76 -23.79 8.95
N TYR A 65 0.00 -23.00 9.72
CA TYR A 65 -1.42 -22.75 9.43
C TYR A 65 -1.65 -21.77 8.26
N LEU A 66 -0.60 -21.05 7.83
CA LEU A 66 -0.69 -19.98 6.84
C LEU A 66 0.11 -20.29 5.58
N LYS A 67 1.28 -20.91 5.70
CA LYS A 67 2.15 -21.22 4.57
C LYS A 67 1.46 -22.19 3.60
N GLY A 68 1.28 -21.77 2.35
CA GLY A 68 0.56 -22.52 1.31
C GLY A 68 -0.93 -22.18 1.19
N SER A 69 -1.44 -21.32 2.06
CA SER A 69 -2.77 -20.72 1.89
C SER A 69 -2.79 -19.81 0.68
N ALA A 70 -3.98 -19.60 0.13
CA ALA A 70 -4.20 -18.64 -0.95
C ALA A 70 -5.57 -17.99 -0.84
N LEU A 71 -5.66 -16.76 -1.34
CA LEU A 71 -6.89 -16.01 -1.51
C LEU A 71 -6.94 -15.49 -2.95
N VAL A 72 -8.09 -15.59 -3.58
CA VAL A 72 -8.38 -15.01 -4.90
C VAL A 72 -9.67 -14.23 -4.79
N SER A 73 -9.74 -13.04 -5.37
CA SER A 73 -10.94 -12.21 -5.42
C SER A 73 -11.16 -11.72 -6.84
N ASP A 74 -12.41 -11.71 -7.30
CA ASP A 74 -12.83 -11.09 -8.58
C ASP A 74 -13.50 -9.72 -8.39
N GLY A 75 -13.46 -9.18 -7.16
CA GLY A 75 -14.13 -7.93 -6.79
C GLY A 75 -15.59 -8.10 -6.37
N GLN A 76 -16.22 -9.25 -6.63
CA GLN A 76 -17.56 -9.59 -6.15
C GLN A 76 -17.51 -10.77 -5.17
N ARG A 77 -16.78 -11.81 -5.55
CA ARG A 77 -16.56 -13.05 -4.82
C ARG A 77 -15.10 -13.19 -4.46
N ALA A 78 -14.86 -13.90 -3.39
CA ALA A 78 -13.54 -14.33 -2.99
C ALA A 78 -13.53 -15.84 -2.78
N TRP A 79 -12.40 -16.46 -3.09
CA TRP A 79 -12.11 -17.84 -2.77
C TRP A 79 -10.89 -17.86 -1.87
N SER A 80 -10.92 -18.69 -0.84
CA SER A 80 -9.77 -18.90 0.00
C SER A 80 -9.55 -20.39 0.23
N LYS A 81 -8.29 -20.76 0.45
CA LYS A 81 -7.93 -22.09 0.90
C LYS A 81 -6.84 -22.02 1.95
N GLY A 82 -6.87 -22.97 2.87
CA GLY A 82 -5.73 -23.26 3.74
C GLY A 82 -4.66 -24.08 3.02
N PRO A 83 -3.53 -24.39 3.69
CA PRO A 83 -2.37 -25.05 3.07
C PRO A 83 -2.69 -26.39 2.38
N LYS A 84 -3.63 -27.15 2.94
CA LYS A 84 -4.06 -28.47 2.44
C LYS A 84 -5.58 -28.58 2.32
N GLY A 85 -6.28 -27.46 2.38
CA GLY A 85 -7.74 -27.42 2.34
C GLY A 85 -8.29 -27.24 0.92
N PRO A 86 -9.56 -27.58 0.68
CA PRO A 86 -10.24 -27.21 -0.56
C PRO A 86 -10.43 -25.69 -0.63
N TRP A 87 -10.70 -25.19 -1.83
CA TRP A 87 -11.19 -23.82 -2.01
C TRP A 87 -12.56 -23.65 -1.36
N GLN A 88 -12.76 -22.51 -0.71
CA GLN A 88 -14.01 -22.10 -0.09
C GLN A 88 -14.40 -20.75 -0.67
N GLU A 89 -15.64 -20.64 -1.16
CA GLU A 89 -16.19 -19.40 -1.69
C GLU A 89 -16.75 -18.53 -0.55
N GLY A 90 -16.55 -17.23 -0.68
CA GLY A 90 -17.04 -16.19 0.21
C GLY A 90 -17.22 -14.87 -0.54
N LYS A 91 -17.55 -13.82 0.21
CA LYS A 91 -17.74 -12.47 -0.35
C LYS A 91 -16.40 -11.75 -0.45
N ALA A 92 -16.17 -11.03 -1.56
CA ALA A 92 -15.02 -10.14 -1.67
C ALA A 92 -15.08 -9.02 -0.63
N THR A 93 -13.96 -8.75 0.04
CA THR A 93 -13.78 -7.58 0.90
C THR A 93 -13.09 -6.46 0.13
N ALA A 94 -13.27 -5.22 0.58
CA ALA A 94 -12.52 -4.09 0.05
C ALA A 94 -11.01 -4.32 0.22
N PRO A 95 -10.17 -3.77 -0.68
CA PRO A 95 -8.73 -3.84 -0.55
C PRO A 95 -8.26 -3.12 0.73
N GLU A 96 -7.45 -3.80 1.54
CA GLU A 96 -6.85 -3.23 2.76
C GLU A 96 -5.34 -2.96 2.63
N ASP A 97 -4.74 -3.40 1.52
CA ASP A 97 -3.34 -3.14 1.21
C ASP A 97 -3.17 -1.76 0.55
N PRO A 98 -2.20 -0.94 1.00
CA PRO A 98 -1.96 0.38 0.43
C PRO A 98 -1.67 0.38 -1.07
N LEU A 99 -0.94 -0.59 -1.64
CA LEU A 99 -0.75 -0.59 -3.09
C LEU A 99 -2.08 -0.78 -3.80
N GLN A 100 -2.91 -1.72 -3.34
CA GLN A 100 -4.22 -1.94 -3.92
C GLN A 100 -5.10 -0.70 -3.82
N LEU A 101 -5.09 0.01 -2.68
CA LEU A 101 -5.80 1.29 -2.53
C LEU A 101 -5.28 2.33 -3.53
N LEU A 102 -3.97 2.54 -3.56
CA LEU A 102 -3.33 3.54 -4.42
C LEU A 102 -3.49 3.25 -5.93
N PHE A 103 -3.60 1.98 -6.33
CA PHE A 103 -3.76 1.54 -7.72
C PHE A 103 -5.21 1.29 -8.15
N SER A 104 -6.17 1.28 -7.23
CA SER A 104 -7.59 1.12 -7.57
C SER A 104 -8.14 2.46 -8.04
N GLU A 105 -8.50 3.42 -7.22
CA GLU A 105 -9.06 4.68 -7.76
C GLU A 105 -8.70 5.85 -6.87
N PRO A 106 -7.68 6.67 -7.20
CA PRO A 106 -7.23 7.76 -6.34
C PRO A 106 -8.35 8.69 -5.89
N GLN A 107 -9.34 8.95 -6.76
CA GLN A 107 -10.51 9.75 -6.42
C GLN A 107 -11.42 9.06 -5.40
N ALA A 108 -11.65 7.75 -5.51
CA ALA A 108 -12.41 7.00 -4.52
C ALA A 108 -11.66 6.94 -3.18
N VAL A 109 -10.34 6.72 -3.23
CA VAL A 109 -9.47 6.76 -2.04
C VAL A 109 -9.52 8.15 -1.39
N ALA A 110 -9.44 9.24 -2.15
CA ALA A 110 -9.49 10.59 -1.59
C ALA A 110 -10.83 10.92 -0.89
N ARG A 111 -11.93 10.21 -1.23
CA ARG A 111 -13.23 10.34 -0.53
C ARG A 111 -13.25 9.66 0.82
N GLU A 112 -12.53 8.55 0.98
CA GLU A 112 -12.50 7.76 2.21
C GLU A 112 -11.29 8.08 3.10
N TYR A 113 -10.23 8.63 2.51
CA TYR A 113 -8.95 8.83 3.16
C TYR A 113 -8.45 10.27 3.02
N VAL A 114 -7.54 10.65 3.91
CA VAL A 114 -6.84 11.93 3.94
C VAL A 114 -5.34 11.71 4.09
N LEU A 115 -4.54 12.45 3.34
CA LEU A 115 -3.09 12.48 3.49
C LEU A 115 -2.68 13.50 4.55
N ARG A 116 -1.78 13.10 5.46
CA ARG A 116 -1.24 13.93 6.54
C ARG A 116 0.24 13.61 6.75
N GLU A 117 0.92 14.42 7.56
CA GLU A 117 2.29 14.15 8.03
C GLU A 117 3.28 13.86 6.89
N VAL A 118 3.18 14.66 5.82
CA VAL A 118 4.00 14.48 4.62
C VAL A 118 5.39 15.03 4.86
N GLN A 119 6.41 14.21 4.61
CA GLN A 119 7.80 14.50 4.87
C GLN A 119 8.69 13.85 3.80
N GLU A 120 9.82 14.49 3.49
CA GLU A 120 10.90 13.89 2.71
C GLU A 120 12.08 13.57 3.64
N GLU A 121 12.49 12.29 3.67
CA GLU A 121 13.59 11.79 4.49
C GLU A 121 14.56 11.02 3.60
N GLY A 122 15.76 11.56 3.36
CA GLY A 122 16.80 10.86 2.58
C GLY A 122 16.41 10.53 1.13
N GLY A 123 15.58 11.38 0.50
CA GLY A 123 15.05 11.16 -0.84
C GLY A 123 13.88 10.15 -0.92
N LEU A 124 13.41 9.66 0.23
CA LEU A 124 12.16 8.91 0.35
C LEU A 124 11.04 9.82 0.84
N TRP A 125 9.84 9.57 0.35
CA TRP A 125 8.64 10.25 0.81
C TRP A 125 7.97 9.42 1.89
N ARG A 126 7.62 10.07 2.99
CA ARG A 126 6.89 9.47 4.10
C ARG A 126 5.63 10.27 4.35
N PHE A 127 4.50 9.58 4.48
CA PHE A 127 3.21 10.21 4.73
C PHE A 127 2.24 9.26 5.41
N LEU A 128 1.20 9.83 6.01
CA LEU A 128 0.11 9.10 6.64
C LEU A 128 -1.13 9.16 5.74
N LEU A 129 -1.59 8.01 5.26
CA LEU A 129 -2.90 7.85 4.63
C LEU A 129 -3.89 7.41 5.71
N ALA A 130 -4.76 8.31 6.18
CA ALA A 130 -5.67 8.03 7.30
C ALA A 130 -7.12 7.96 6.83
N LYS A 131 -7.92 7.03 7.39
CA LYS A 131 -9.37 7.01 7.18
C LYS A 131 -9.97 8.32 7.69
N ARG A 132 -10.84 8.94 6.90
CA ARG A 132 -11.60 10.13 7.32
C ARG A 132 -12.53 9.81 8.49
N VAL A 133 -13.09 8.59 8.48
CA VAL A 133 -13.90 8.03 9.57
C VAL A 133 -13.18 6.78 10.08
N PRO A 134 -12.32 6.89 11.10
CA PRO A 134 -11.61 5.73 11.64
C PRO A 134 -12.57 4.79 12.38
N PRO A 135 -12.29 3.48 12.40
CA PRO A 135 -13.04 2.53 13.21
C PRO A 135 -12.88 2.86 14.71
N LYS A 136 -13.82 2.40 15.53
CA LYS A 136 -13.75 2.53 16.99
C LYS A 136 -12.92 1.42 17.66
N ASP A 137 -12.78 0.28 17.00
CA ASP A 137 -12.04 -0.86 17.52
C ASP A 137 -10.53 -0.68 17.28
N GLU A 138 -9.74 -0.70 18.35
CA GLU A 138 -8.28 -0.55 18.30
C GLU A 138 -7.55 -1.67 17.56
N ARG A 139 -8.21 -2.77 17.26
CA ARG A 139 -7.63 -3.87 16.46
C ARG A 139 -7.78 -3.66 14.96
N GLN A 140 -8.57 -2.66 14.54
CA GLN A 140 -8.86 -2.42 13.14
C GLN A 140 -7.92 -1.36 12.54
N PRO A 141 -7.51 -1.53 11.27
CA PRO A 141 -6.75 -0.51 10.54
C PRO A 141 -7.49 0.82 10.44
N ALA A 142 -6.88 1.90 10.93
CA ALA A 142 -7.38 3.26 10.85
C ALA A 142 -6.53 4.15 9.93
N ALA A 143 -5.24 3.86 9.80
CA ALA A 143 -4.34 4.58 8.92
C ALA A 143 -3.16 3.70 8.46
N TRP A 144 -2.48 4.13 7.40
CA TRP A 144 -1.24 3.53 6.94
C TRP A 144 -0.17 4.61 6.87
N ARG A 145 0.94 4.38 7.57
CA ARG A 145 2.14 5.21 7.42
C ARG A 145 2.97 4.62 6.31
N ILE A 146 3.05 5.31 5.19
CA ILE A 146 3.65 4.82 3.95
C ILE A 146 5.00 5.52 3.78
N THR A 147 6.04 4.75 3.46
CA THR A 147 7.32 5.26 2.97
C THR A 147 7.54 4.73 1.56
N LEU A 148 7.73 5.62 0.58
CA LEU A 148 7.96 5.24 -0.81
C LEU A 148 9.13 6.02 -1.44
N ASN A 149 9.72 5.42 -2.47
CA ASN A 149 10.69 6.09 -3.32
C ASN A 149 9.95 6.78 -4.48
N PRO A 150 9.97 8.11 -4.59
CA PRO A 150 9.25 8.84 -5.64
C PRO A 150 9.79 8.54 -7.06
N LYS A 151 11.02 8.00 -7.17
CA LYS A 151 11.65 7.62 -8.45
C LYS A 151 11.27 6.22 -8.94
N GLY A 152 10.47 5.46 -8.16
CA GLY A 152 9.89 4.19 -8.61
C GLY A 152 10.84 2.98 -8.59
N HIS A 153 12.01 3.07 -7.94
CA HIS A 153 13.03 2.00 -7.97
C HIS A 153 12.99 0.97 -6.81
N LEU A 154 12.03 1.07 -5.86
CA LEU A 154 11.80 0.20 -4.67
C LEU A 154 12.97 0.16 -3.65
N PRO A 155 12.79 -0.22 -2.36
CA PRO A 155 11.61 -0.75 -1.66
C PRO A 155 10.69 0.33 -1.06
N PHE A 156 9.43 -0.03 -0.89
CA PHE A 156 8.48 0.74 -0.09
C PHE A 156 8.10 -0.08 1.15
N ARG A 157 7.81 0.61 2.24
CA ARG A 157 7.32 0.01 3.48
C ARG A 157 6.06 0.73 3.91
N TYR A 158 5.20 0.02 4.61
CA TYR A 158 4.11 0.66 5.32
C TYR A 158 3.91 0.07 6.70
N GLU A 159 3.41 0.90 7.60
CA GLU A 159 2.92 0.47 8.90
C GLU A 159 1.41 0.61 8.90
N VAL A 160 0.71 -0.39 9.40
CA VAL A 160 -0.73 -0.33 9.67
C VAL A 160 -0.92 0.19 11.07
N LEU A 161 -1.70 1.26 11.23
CA LEU A 161 -1.94 1.92 12.50
C LEU A 161 -3.38 1.72 12.97
N SER A 162 -3.55 1.55 14.27
CA SER A 162 -4.84 1.60 14.96
C SER A 162 -5.36 3.05 15.07
N PRO A 163 -6.61 3.27 15.52
CA PRO A 163 -7.15 4.61 15.75
C PRO A 163 -6.32 5.46 16.73
N SER A 164 -5.73 4.86 17.76
CA SER A 164 -4.80 5.56 18.68
C SER A 164 -3.39 5.80 18.10
N GLY A 165 -3.10 5.33 16.88
CA GLY A 165 -1.79 5.44 16.23
C GLY A 165 -0.81 4.32 16.60
N LYS A 166 -1.25 3.29 17.34
CA LYS A 166 -0.43 2.12 17.64
C LYS A 166 -0.15 1.34 16.36
N VAL A 167 1.10 0.91 16.18
CA VAL A 167 1.47 0.02 15.06
C VAL A 167 0.85 -1.36 15.30
N LEU A 168 -0.04 -1.77 14.39
CA LEU A 168 -0.66 -3.09 14.34
C LEU A 168 0.21 -4.08 13.58
N SER A 169 0.81 -3.62 12.49
CA SER A 169 1.75 -4.41 11.69
C SER A 169 2.67 -3.50 10.88
N GLN A 170 3.78 -4.05 10.43
CA GLN A 170 4.68 -3.44 9.48
C GLN A 170 4.88 -4.40 8.32
N VAL A 171 4.85 -3.85 7.11
CA VAL A 171 5.02 -4.58 5.87
C VAL A 171 6.10 -3.93 5.04
N GLU A 172 6.98 -4.77 4.48
CA GLU A 172 8.04 -4.37 3.58
C GLU A 172 7.89 -5.11 2.24
N TYR A 173 7.97 -4.37 1.15
CA TYR A 173 7.96 -4.96 -0.18
C TYR A 173 9.37 -5.39 -0.57
N LEU A 174 9.51 -6.70 -0.80
CA LEU A 174 10.76 -7.34 -1.19
C LEU A 174 10.99 -7.22 -2.71
N LYS A 175 9.91 -7.32 -3.48
CA LYS A 175 9.92 -7.26 -4.95
C LYS A 175 8.62 -6.66 -5.45
N LEU A 176 8.67 -5.92 -6.55
CA LEU A 176 7.49 -5.45 -7.26
C LEU A 176 7.79 -5.39 -8.77
N ASP A 177 6.93 -6.05 -9.52
CA ASP A 177 6.87 -6.08 -10.98
C ASP A 177 5.56 -5.40 -11.39
N LEU A 178 5.67 -4.32 -12.18
CA LEU A 178 4.52 -3.56 -12.67
C LEU A 178 3.96 -4.12 -13.99
N THR A 179 4.47 -5.27 -14.44
CA THR A 179 3.92 -5.99 -15.59
C THR A 179 2.57 -6.59 -15.21
N PRO A 180 1.48 -6.30 -15.97
CA PRO A 180 0.16 -6.79 -15.61
C PRO A 180 0.08 -8.33 -15.70
N PRO A 181 -0.35 -9.03 -14.63
CA PRO A 181 -0.44 -10.48 -14.66
C PRO A 181 -1.56 -10.98 -15.61
N PRO A 182 -1.40 -12.17 -16.20
CA PRO A 182 -2.42 -12.77 -17.05
C PRO A 182 -3.68 -13.12 -16.23
N GLN A 183 -4.86 -13.05 -16.86
CA GLN A 183 -6.13 -13.32 -16.18
C GLN A 183 -6.21 -14.75 -15.60
N SER A 184 -5.58 -15.71 -16.27
CA SER A 184 -5.54 -17.12 -15.84
C SER A 184 -4.94 -17.33 -14.45
N LEU A 185 -4.15 -16.38 -13.95
CA LEU A 185 -3.58 -16.43 -12.59
C LEU A 185 -4.65 -16.25 -11.50
N PHE A 186 -5.78 -15.63 -11.85
CA PHE A 186 -6.93 -15.35 -10.96
C PHE A 186 -8.06 -16.37 -11.12
N GLU A 187 -7.91 -17.38 -11.96
CA GLU A 187 -8.92 -18.42 -12.12
C GLU A 187 -8.78 -19.46 -11.00
N VAL A 188 -9.89 -19.70 -10.30
CA VAL A 188 -10.00 -20.77 -9.30
C VAL A 188 -10.62 -21.98 -9.98
N LYS A 189 -9.85 -23.06 -10.10
CA LYS A 189 -10.36 -24.36 -10.53
C LYS A 189 -10.80 -25.13 -9.28
N PRO A 190 -12.10 -25.40 -9.10
CA PRO A 190 -12.60 -26.18 -7.98
C PRO A 190 -12.12 -27.63 -8.02
#